data_AF-A0A937Q1Y5-F1
#
_entry.id   AF-A0A937Q1Y5-F1
#
_cell.length_a   1.000
_cell.length_b   1.000
_cell.length_c   1.000
_cell.angle_alpha   90.00
_cell.angle_beta   90.00
_cell.angle_gamma   90.00
#
_symmetry.space_group_name_H-M   'P 1'
#
loop_
_entity.id
_entity.type
_entity.pdbx_description
1 polymer ?
#
loop_
_entity_poly.entity_id
_entity_poly.type
_entity_poly.pdbx_seq_one_letter_code
_entity_poly.pdbx_strand_id
1 'polypeptide(L)'
;MGCASAGAAGPLARILVDTGEYPRVDTPISVSLEGVPLEAGDGEYVLVEGKGNSRGRIRAQVEAGSPLRLWFILSGETPAGTKRTFDLKKVRKGRGPVVSVKKTDKHLDIVHGDDQVLRYNHAIVPPPEGQDKLYERSAFIHPLWSPKGTVLTNIQPKDHYHHVGIWMPWTHTEFEGKATDFWNLKAGQGTVRFTRFLSTTAGPVYGGFEAEQEHVALQTAEGQKVVLNEVWDVRVFNVGGRKKGYWIWDFVSTQRCVADSPLKQVKYRYGGFGFRGAAEWDEENSTYLTSEGKNRKNGHTTRARWCDTSGEIDGWEGVTFYSHPKNFRHPEPMRIWPSGQVFFNWAPGQIDDWEMKPGDDHVFRYRMYVHEGKITVPDAERIWRDYAEPPMAVIKPKDAIALLDETDDLSHWTAGKEKDGGWKDVGWDVADGVMTIVPKSGSITTKQDFTDFRMHLEFSTPAMLDKAKGQGRGNSGVYIQRRYELQILDSSESELKRQNRELGNSDCASLYKTRPPDKNVCRLPGQWQSYDIIFHAAKFDGENKIENARITVWHNGVPVHEDVKIANKTGAGQPEGPEPRPILLQDHGNAVKFRNIWIAPL
;
A
#
# COMPACT_ATOMS: atom_id res chain seq x y z
N MET A 1 -35.99 -35.59 -22.68
CA MET A 1 -35.45 -34.25 -22.37
C MET A 1 -34.83 -34.32 -20.98
N GLY A 2 -33.51 -34.50 -20.91
CA GLY A 2 -32.79 -34.51 -19.64
C GLY A 2 -32.50 -33.07 -19.21
N CYS A 3 -32.99 -32.66 -18.05
CA CYS A 3 -32.51 -31.45 -17.38
C CYS A 3 -31.04 -31.66 -16.99
N ALA A 4 -30.13 -31.03 -17.73
CA ALA A 4 -28.77 -30.83 -17.27
C ALA A 4 -28.83 -29.96 -16.01
N SER A 5 -28.43 -30.51 -14.88
CA SER A 5 -28.12 -29.73 -13.68
C SER A 5 -27.07 -28.69 -14.05
N ALA A 6 -27.42 -27.41 -14.00
CA ALA A 6 -26.44 -26.32 -14.09
C ALA A 6 -25.46 -26.47 -12.90
N GLY A 7 -24.30 -27.07 -13.15
CA GLY A 7 -23.22 -27.11 -12.17
C GLY A 7 -22.86 -25.69 -11.78
N ALA A 8 -22.74 -25.42 -10.48
CA ALA A 8 -22.30 -24.12 -10.00
C ALA A 8 -20.92 -23.79 -10.62
N ALA A 9 -20.84 -22.69 -11.37
CA ALA A 9 -19.58 -22.23 -11.94
C ALA A 9 -18.53 -22.11 -10.81
N GLY A 10 -17.33 -22.68 -11.04
CA GLY A 10 -16.20 -22.58 -10.11
C GLY A 10 -15.75 -21.13 -9.89
N PRO A 11 -14.91 -20.86 -8.86
CA PRO A 11 -14.44 -19.50 -8.57
C PRO A 11 -13.67 -18.89 -9.75
N LEU A 12 -13.75 -17.57 -9.89
CA LEU A 12 -13.02 -16.79 -10.90
C LEU A 12 -11.52 -16.75 -10.60
N ALA A 13 -11.18 -16.73 -9.32
CA ALA A 13 -9.83 -16.78 -8.81
C ALA A 13 -9.86 -17.21 -7.34
N ARG A 14 -8.71 -17.59 -6.81
CA ARG A 14 -8.51 -17.84 -5.38
C ARG A 14 -7.56 -16.79 -4.82
N ILE A 15 -7.93 -16.17 -3.72
CA ILE A 15 -7.12 -15.18 -3.01
C ILE A 15 -6.58 -15.81 -1.74
N LEU A 16 -5.26 -15.83 -1.60
CA LEU A 16 -4.55 -16.21 -0.39
C LEU A 16 -4.13 -14.93 0.32
N VAL A 17 -4.54 -14.77 1.58
CA VAL A 17 -4.11 -13.67 2.45
C VAL A 17 -3.18 -14.21 3.52
N ASP A 18 -1.93 -13.77 3.53
CA ASP A 18 -0.94 -14.03 4.59
C ASP A 18 -0.88 -12.84 5.54
N THR A 19 -1.11 -13.07 6.84
CA THR A 19 -1.14 -11.98 7.83
C THR A 19 0.23 -11.39 8.13
N GLY A 20 1.33 -12.06 7.76
CA GLY A 20 2.68 -11.66 8.11
C GLY A 20 2.95 -11.79 9.61
N GLU A 21 3.83 -10.96 10.15
CA GLU A 21 4.31 -11.08 11.54
C GLU A 21 3.33 -10.57 12.60
N TYR A 22 2.23 -9.94 12.19
CA TYR A 22 1.33 -9.23 13.11
C TYR A 22 -0.11 -9.75 13.02
N PRO A 23 -0.82 -9.78 14.16
CA PRO A 23 -2.24 -10.09 14.15
C PRO A 23 -3.02 -8.98 13.44
N ARG A 24 -4.07 -9.37 12.71
CA ARG A 24 -4.91 -8.47 11.91
C ARG A 24 -6.32 -8.45 12.46
N VAL A 25 -6.95 -7.28 12.47
CA VAL A 25 -8.35 -7.12 12.93
C VAL A 25 -9.08 -6.16 12.01
N ASP A 26 -10.06 -6.69 11.29
CA ASP A 26 -10.90 -5.93 10.35
C ASP A 26 -10.08 -5.06 9.38
N THR A 27 -8.98 -5.60 8.87
CA THR A 27 -7.99 -4.84 8.11
C THR A 27 -8.46 -4.62 6.65
N PRO A 28 -8.49 -3.38 6.14
CA PRO A 28 -8.67 -3.14 4.70
C PRO A 28 -7.51 -3.72 3.89
N ILE A 29 -7.82 -4.49 2.85
CA ILE A 29 -6.84 -5.14 1.96
C ILE A 29 -7.20 -4.83 0.52
N SER A 30 -6.18 -4.69 -0.33
CA SER A 30 -6.37 -4.80 -1.77
C SER A 30 -5.38 -5.72 -2.43
N VAL A 31 -5.79 -6.29 -3.56
CA VAL A 31 -4.99 -7.17 -4.41
C VAL A 31 -5.21 -6.83 -5.88
N SER A 32 -4.16 -6.92 -6.70
CA SER A 32 -4.26 -6.76 -8.16
C SER A 32 -5.11 -7.88 -8.76
N LEU A 33 -6.08 -7.52 -9.59
CA LEU A 33 -6.91 -8.43 -10.40
C LEU A 33 -6.30 -8.72 -11.78
N GLU A 34 -5.04 -8.37 -12.00
CA GLU A 34 -4.34 -8.66 -13.26
C GLU A 34 -4.41 -10.14 -13.64
N GLY A 35 -4.76 -10.45 -14.88
CA GLY A 35 -4.96 -11.83 -15.34
C GLY A 35 -6.19 -12.55 -14.77
N VAL A 36 -7.06 -11.87 -14.00
CA VAL A 36 -8.35 -12.44 -13.58
C VAL A 36 -9.38 -12.17 -14.68
N PRO A 37 -10.02 -13.21 -15.26
CA PRO A 37 -11.04 -13.01 -16.28
C PRO A 37 -12.33 -12.49 -15.63
N LEU A 38 -12.44 -11.17 -15.53
CA LEU A 38 -13.65 -10.52 -15.01
C LEU A 38 -14.74 -10.56 -16.09
N GLU A 39 -15.87 -11.19 -15.76
CA GLU A 39 -17.01 -11.26 -16.67
C GLU A 39 -17.67 -9.88 -16.82
N ALA A 40 -17.99 -9.49 -18.05
CA ALA A 40 -18.82 -8.32 -18.34
C ALA A 40 -20.26 -8.51 -17.82
N GLY A 41 -21.00 -7.41 -17.66
CA GLY A 41 -22.41 -7.40 -17.26
C GLY A 41 -22.66 -7.27 -15.75
N ASP A 42 -23.95 -7.11 -15.39
CA ASP A 42 -24.39 -6.78 -14.04
C ASP A 42 -24.06 -7.86 -12.99
N GLY A 43 -23.51 -7.43 -11.85
CA GLY A 43 -23.18 -8.29 -10.74
C GLY A 43 -22.32 -7.57 -9.69
N GLU A 44 -22.05 -8.24 -8.58
CA GLU A 44 -21.04 -7.81 -7.61
C GLU A 44 -20.04 -8.94 -7.38
N TYR A 45 -18.84 -8.57 -6.95
CA TYR A 45 -17.80 -9.53 -6.58
C TYR A 45 -17.83 -9.74 -5.07
N VAL A 46 -17.75 -11.01 -4.65
CA VAL A 46 -17.66 -11.40 -3.24
C VAL A 46 -16.55 -12.42 -3.07
N LEU A 47 -16.05 -12.48 -1.84
CA LEU A 47 -15.12 -13.49 -1.38
C LEU A 47 -15.87 -14.50 -0.51
N VAL A 48 -15.60 -15.79 -0.73
CA VAL A 48 -16.14 -16.88 0.09
C VAL A 48 -14.99 -17.63 0.74
N GLU A 49 -15.02 -17.76 2.05
CA GLU A 49 -13.97 -18.43 2.81
C GLU A 49 -14.27 -19.94 3.01
N GLY A 50 -13.31 -20.80 2.66
CA GLY A 50 -13.41 -22.27 2.82
C GLY A 50 -14.16 -23.03 1.72
N LYS A 51 -14.18 -24.37 1.81
CA LYS A 51 -14.86 -25.27 0.87
C LYS A 51 -16.37 -25.35 1.16
N GLY A 52 -17.19 -24.44 0.62
CA GLY A 52 -18.65 -24.56 0.69
C GLY A 52 -19.42 -23.25 0.71
N ASN A 53 -20.69 -23.31 0.31
CA ASN A 53 -21.53 -22.13 0.01
C ASN A 53 -22.14 -21.41 1.24
N SER A 54 -21.67 -21.63 2.47
CA SER A 54 -22.45 -21.23 3.66
C SER A 54 -21.68 -20.75 4.90
N ARG A 55 -20.38 -20.43 4.83
CA ARG A 55 -19.72 -19.61 5.87
C ARG A 55 -18.92 -18.46 5.26
N GLY A 56 -19.19 -17.24 5.74
CA GLY A 56 -18.40 -16.03 5.50
C GLY A 56 -18.39 -15.50 4.06
N ARG A 57 -19.51 -14.94 3.57
CA ARG A 57 -19.46 -14.07 2.38
C ARG A 57 -18.89 -12.71 2.80
N ILE A 58 -17.71 -12.37 2.30
CA ILE A 58 -17.09 -11.06 2.48
C ILE A 58 -17.40 -10.22 1.24
N ARG A 59 -17.86 -8.99 1.46
CA ARG A 59 -18.10 -8.03 0.38
C ARG A 59 -16.76 -7.59 -0.21
N ALA A 60 -16.70 -7.50 -1.54
CA ALA A 60 -15.55 -6.97 -2.24
C ALA A 60 -15.97 -5.82 -3.17
N GLN A 61 -15.00 -4.99 -3.54
CA GLN A 61 -15.21 -3.82 -4.38
C GLN A 61 -14.07 -3.74 -5.39
N VAL A 62 -14.41 -3.71 -6.67
CA VAL A 62 -13.42 -3.53 -7.73
C VAL A 62 -13.17 -2.03 -7.89
N GLU A 63 -11.91 -1.64 -7.79
CA GLU A 63 -11.40 -0.33 -8.11
C GLU A 63 -10.90 -0.32 -9.57
N ALA A 64 -11.34 0.69 -10.33
CA ALA A 64 -10.87 0.92 -11.68
C ALA A 64 -9.39 1.34 -11.69
N GLY A 65 -8.65 0.88 -12.69
CA GLY A 65 -7.20 1.09 -12.80
C GLY A 65 -6.61 0.11 -13.82
N SER A 66 -5.31 0.25 -14.09
CA SER A 66 -4.57 -0.67 -14.94
C SER A 66 -3.30 -1.13 -14.21
N PRO A 67 -3.29 -2.33 -13.58
CA PRO A 67 -4.40 -3.29 -13.51
C PRO A 67 -5.51 -2.87 -12.54
N LEU A 68 -6.68 -3.50 -12.68
CA LEU A 68 -7.78 -3.38 -11.72
C LEU A 68 -7.36 -3.89 -10.34
N ARG A 69 -7.93 -3.34 -9.26
CA ARG A 69 -7.71 -3.83 -7.90
C ARG A 69 -9.01 -4.30 -7.26
N LEU A 70 -8.94 -5.37 -6.48
CA LEU A 70 -10.01 -5.82 -5.61
C LEU A 70 -9.75 -5.35 -4.18
N TRP A 71 -10.67 -4.59 -3.61
CA TRP A 71 -10.69 -4.21 -2.20
C TRP A 71 -11.66 -5.08 -1.41
N PHE A 72 -11.29 -5.43 -0.19
CA PHE A 72 -12.15 -6.10 0.78
C PHE A 72 -11.64 -5.83 2.20
N ILE A 73 -12.47 -6.14 3.20
CA ILE A 73 -12.07 -6.10 4.60
C ILE A 73 -11.75 -7.53 5.05
N LEU A 74 -10.55 -7.77 5.58
CA LEU A 74 -10.22 -8.99 6.29
C LEU A 74 -10.92 -9.00 7.64
N SER A 75 -12.21 -9.32 7.62
CA SER A 75 -13.08 -9.23 8.78
C SER A 75 -12.69 -10.23 9.87
N GLY A 76 -12.79 -9.78 11.12
CA GLY A 76 -12.48 -10.56 12.32
C GLY A 76 -10.99 -10.58 12.65
N GLU A 77 -10.68 -11.21 13.78
CA GLU A 77 -9.30 -11.43 14.21
C GLU A 77 -8.66 -12.53 13.38
N THR A 78 -7.46 -12.26 12.86
CA THR A 78 -6.64 -13.26 12.18
C THR A 78 -5.25 -13.27 12.82
N PRO A 79 -4.80 -14.38 13.44
CA PRO A 79 -3.51 -14.43 14.14
C PRO A 79 -2.32 -14.15 13.22
N ALA A 80 -1.21 -13.68 13.80
CA ALA A 80 0.06 -13.55 13.10
C ALA A 80 0.55 -14.89 12.54
N GLY A 81 1.20 -14.86 11.38
CA GLY A 81 1.81 -16.02 10.73
C GLY A 81 0.81 -17.01 10.15
N THR A 82 -0.46 -16.62 10.01
CA THR A 82 -1.53 -17.49 9.48
C THR A 82 -1.96 -17.05 8.08
N LYS A 83 -2.61 -17.97 7.37
CA LYS A 83 -3.13 -17.72 6.02
C LYS A 83 -4.64 -17.95 5.98
N ARG A 84 -5.36 -17.08 5.28
CA ARG A 84 -6.79 -17.23 4.96
C ARG A 84 -6.97 -17.32 3.45
N THR A 85 -7.86 -18.20 3.02
CA THR A 85 -8.08 -18.47 1.59
C THR A 85 -9.52 -18.16 1.21
N PHE A 86 -9.67 -17.38 0.14
CA PHE A 86 -10.96 -16.91 -0.35
C PHE A 86 -11.15 -17.27 -1.82
N ASP A 87 -12.32 -17.79 -2.16
CA ASP A 87 -12.75 -17.97 -3.53
C ASP A 87 -13.46 -16.69 -4.01
N LEU A 88 -12.93 -16.04 -5.05
CA LEU A 88 -13.55 -14.90 -5.71
C LEU A 88 -14.69 -15.38 -6.60
N LYS A 89 -15.89 -14.84 -6.37
CA LYS A 89 -17.09 -15.18 -7.14
C LYS A 89 -17.82 -13.93 -7.58
N LYS A 90 -18.35 -13.97 -8.80
CA LYS A 90 -19.37 -13.02 -9.24
C LYS A 90 -20.74 -13.53 -8.78
N VAL A 91 -21.51 -12.65 -8.18
CA VAL A 91 -22.86 -12.94 -7.68
C VAL A 91 -23.82 -11.87 -8.16
N ARG A 92 -25.13 -12.15 -8.09
CA ARG A 92 -26.15 -11.13 -8.34
C ARG A 92 -25.94 -9.96 -7.38
N LYS A 93 -26.03 -8.74 -7.91
CA LYS A 93 -25.89 -7.48 -7.17
C LYS A 93 -26.72 -7.51 -5.88
N GLY A 94 -26.07 -7.25 -4.75
CA GLY A 94 -26.66 -7.24 -3.42
C GLY A 94 -27.32 -5.91 -3.08
N ARG A 95 -27.50 -5.65 -1.79
CA ARG A 95 -27.94 -4.32 -1.31
C ARG A 95 -26.89 -3.27 -1.68
N GLY A 96 -27.34 -2.04 -1.92
CA GLY A 96 -26.52 -0.90 -2.35
C GLY A 96 -25.31 -0.55 -1.46
N PRO A 97 -24.60 0.54 -1.78
CA PRO A 97 -23.38 0.91 -1.07
C PRO A 97 -23.63 1.09 0.43
N VAL A 98 -22.64 0.70 1.25
CA VAL A 98 -22.69 0.93 2.71
C VAL A 98 -22.02 2.25 3.03
N VAL A 99 -20.89 2.53 2.41
CA VAL A 99 -20.26 3.84 2.45
C VAL A 99 -20.67 4.58 1.18
N SER A 100 -21.32 5.72 1.34
CA SER A 100 -21.88 6.49 0.24
C SER A 100 -21.44 7.94 0.27
N VAL A 101 -21.57 8.59 -0.87
CA VAL A 101 -21.13 9.98 -1.10
C VAL A 101 -22.35 10.81 -1.46
N LYS A 102 -22.56 11.91 -0.75
CA LYS A 102 -23.65 12.88 -0.97
C LYS A 102 -23.05 14.23 -1.33
N LYS A 103 -23.13 14.61 -2.60
CA LYS A 103 -22.56 15.86 -3.12
C LYS A 103 -23.66 16.92 -3.30
N THR A 104 -23.37 18.14 -2.86
CA THR A 104 -24.14 19.36 -3.13
C THR A 104 -23.29 20.35 -3.94
N ASP A 105 -23.85 21.51 -4.26
CA ASP A 105 -23.14 22.65 -4.83
C ASP A 105 -22.10 23.27 -3.88
N LYS A 106 -22.18 22.98 -2.57
CA LYS A 106 -21.30 23.56 -1.55
C LYS A 106 -20.25 22.60 -1.00
N HIS A 107 -20.64 21.34 -0.79
CA HIS A 107 -19.80 20.36 -0.12
C HIS A 107 -20.07 18.94 -0.62
N LEU A 108 -19.23 18.00 -0.18
CA LEU A 108 -19.40 16.57 -0.40
C LEU A 108 -19.28 15.86 0.96
N ASP A 109 -20.31 15.09 1.31
CA ASP A 109 -20.36 14.31 2.55
C ASP A 109 -20.09 12.83 2.24
N ILE A 110 -19.24 12.20 3.05
CA ILE A 110 -19.13 10.73 3.09
C ILE A 110 -19.90 10.24 4.31
N VAL A 111 -20.79 9.28 4.09
CA VAL A 111 -21.64 8.68 5.13
C VAL A 111 -21.48 7.16 5.16
N HIS A 112 -21.55 6.58 6.35
CA HIS A 112 -21.58 5.13 6.57
C HIS A 112 -22.98 4.75 7.04
N GLY A 113 -23.76 4.08 6.17
CA GLY A 113 -25.19 3.93 6.37
C GLY A 113 -25.87 5.31 6.48
N ASP A 114 -26.44 5.60 7.64
CA ASP A 114 -27.08 6.88 7.95
C ASP A 114 -26.17 7.82 8.77
N ASP A 115 -25.03 7.32 9.26
CA ASP A 115 -24.11 8.08 10.11
C ASP A 115 -23.16 8.95 9.25
N GLN A 116 -22.97 10.21 9.65
CA GLN A 116 -22.01 11.11 9.01
C GLN A 116 -20.58 10.73 9.42
N VAL A 117 -19.65 10.74 8.45
CA VAL A 117 -18.22 10.47 8.73
C VAL A 117 -17.40 11.73 8.54
N LEU A 118 -17.42 12.32 7.34
CA LEU A 118 -16.69 13.56 7.06
C LEU A 118 -17.34 14.38 5.95
N ARG A 119 -17.08 15.69 5.95
CA ARG A 119 -17.49 16.65 4.92
C ARG A 119 -16.28 17.34 4.32
N TYR A 120 -16.18 17.31 3.00
CA TYR A 120 -15.24 18.10 2.23
C TYR A 120 -15.92 19.35 1.65
N ASN A 121 -15.44 20.53 2.04
CA ASN A 121 -15.94 21.82 1.56
C ASN A 121 -15.20 22.20 0.28
N HIS A 122 -15.87 22.00 -0.86
CA HIS A 122 -15.31 22.30 -2.19
C HIS A 122 -15.69 23.70 -2.68
N ALA A 123 -16.84 24.24 -2.26
CA ALA A 123 -17.15 25.64 -2.49
C ALA A 123 -16.44 26.55 -1.47
N ILE A 124 -16.39 27.85 -1.80
CA ILE A 124 -15.85 28.86 -0.90
C ILE A 124 -16.75 29.00 0.33
N VAL A 125 -16.16 28.83 1.50
CA VAL A 125 -16.71 29.13 2.81
C VAL A 125 -16.23 30.54 3.22
N PRO A 126 -17.16 31.48 3.47
CA PRO A 126 -16.80 32.81 3.90
C PRO A 126 -16.25 32.81 5.33
N PRO A 127 -15.39 33.78 5.69
CA PRO A 127 -14.95 33.95 7.06
C PRO A 127 -16.08 34.47 7.96
N PRO A 128 -15.88 34.45 9.29
CA PRO A 128 -16.85 35.03 10.22
C PRO A 128 -17.12 36.50 9.89
N GLU A 129 -18.33 36.96 10.19
CA GLU A 129 -18.75 38.33 9.90
C GLU A 129 -17.77 39.35 10.49
N GLY A 130 -17.42 40.36 9.68
CA GLY A 130 -16.47 41.41 10.05
C GLY A 130 -14.99 41.04 9.88
N GLN A 131 -14.66 39.83 9.45
CA GLN A 131 -13.29 39.43 9.11
C GLN A 131 -12.95 39.66 7.64
N ASP A 132 -11.66 39.74 7.35
CA ASP A 132 -11.13 39.95 6.00
C ASP A 132 -11.48 38.79 5.06
N LYS A 133 -11.91 39.10 3.83
CA LYS A 133 -12.19 38.12 2.78
C LYS A 133 -10.98 37.28 2.39
N LEU A 134 -9.76 37.71 2.73
CA LEU A 134 -8.55 36.88 2.59
C LEU A 134 -8.65 35.53 3.32
N TYR A 135 -9.53 35.41 4.31
CA TYR A 135 -9.80 34.15 5.03
C TYR A 135 -10.90 33.27 4.39
N GLU A 136 -11.44 33.65 3.23
CA GLU A 136 -12.29 32.78 2.42
C GLU A 136 -11.51 31.50 2.03
N ARG A 137 -12.16 30.34 2.18
CA ARG A 137 -11.48 29.04 1.97
C ARG A 137 -12.37 28.02 1.27
N SER A 138 -11.74 27.17 0.48
CA SER A 138 -12.27 25.88 0.00
C SER A 138 -11.18 24.83 0.19
N ALA A 139 -11.39 23.59 -0.25
CA ALA A 139 -10.38 22.54 -0.22
C ALA A 139 -9.94 22.13 1.21
N PHE A 140 -10.93 21.87 2.08
CA PHE A 140 -10.68 21.39 3.44
C PHE A 140 -11.80 20.48 3.94
N ILE A 141 -11.51 19.67 4.95
CA ILE A 141 -12.50 18.82 5.62
C ILE A 141 -12.97 19.48 6.91
N HIS A 142 -14.28 19.73 6.98
CA HIS A 142 -15.02 20.08 8.18
C HIS A 142 -16.53 20.01 7.91
N PRO A 143 -17.34 19.43 8.80
CA PRO A 143 -16.93 18.68 9.98
C PRO A 143 -16.28 17.33 9.68
N LEU A 144 -15.46 16.86 10.62
CA LEU A 144 -15.21 15.43 10.86
C LEU A 144 -16.07 14.99 12.04
N TRP A 145 -16.79 13.88 11.90
CA TRP A 145 -17.67 13.36 12.94
C TRP A 145 -17.12 12.10 13.60
N SER A 146 -17.33 11.99 14.92
CA SER A 146 -17.21 10.73 15.63
C SER A 146 -18.34 9.76 15.25
N PRO A 147 -18.23 8.46 15.57
CA PRO A 147 -19.27 7.47 15.28
C PRO A 147 -20.65 7.74 15.91
N LYS A 148 -20.71 8.39 17.07
CA LYS A 148 -21.97 8.85 17.67
C LYS A 148 -22.45 10.21 17.15
N GLY A 149 -21.63 10.90 16.36
CA GLY A 149 -21.99 12.15 15.67
C GLY A 149 -21.45 13.44 16.28
N THR A 150 -20.48 13.38 17.20
CA THR A 150 -19.80 14.57 17.74
C THR A 150 -18.90 15.18 16.67
N VAL A 151 -18.89 16.51 16.53
CA VAL A 151 -17.96 17.20 15.63
C VAL A 151 -16.58 17.33 16.29
N LEU A 152 -15.54 16.77 15.66
CA LEU A 152 -14.18 16.70 16.22
C LEU A 152 -13.21 17.74 15.67
N THR A 153 -13.69 18.61 14.78
CA THR A 153 -12.89 19.64 14.10
C THR A 153 -13.49 21.02 14.32
N ASN A 154 -12.65 22.05 14.41
CA ASN A 154 -13.09 23.44 14.46
C ASN A 154 -12.53 24.25 13.29
N ILE A 155 -13.26 25.27 12.84
CA ILE A 155 -12.84 26.19 11.78
C ILE A 155 -12.91 27.64 12.25
N GLN A 156 -11.98 28.44 11.74
CA GLN A 156 -11.90 29.89 11.89
C GLN A 156 -12.10 30.39 13.33
N PRO A 157 -11.41 29.79 14.33
CA PRO A 157 -11.49 30.26 15.70
C PRO A 157 -10.95 31.70 15.79
N LYS A 158 -11.42 32.47 16.78
CA LYS A 158 -11.16 33.91 16.90
C LYS A 158 -9.67 34.28 16.95
N ASP A 159 -8.83 33.36 17.41
CA ASP A 159 -7.38 33.50 17.51
C ASP A 159 -6.65 33.13 16.21
N HIS A 160 -7.24 32.29 15.34
CA HIS A 160 -6.61 31.75 14.13
C HIS A 160 -7.63 31.54 12.98
N TYR A 161 -8.14 32.63 12.39
CA TYR A 161 -9.14 32.56 11.31
C TYR A 161 -8.75 31.74 10.07
N HIS A 162 -7.46 31.47 9.87
CA HIS A 162 -6.96 30.67 8.75
C HIS A 162 -6.97 29.15 9.01
N HIS A 163 -7.33 28.69 10.22
CA HIS A 163 -7.46 27.27 10.54
C HIS A 163 -8.84 26.73 10.08
N VAL A 164 -8.87 25.59 9.38
CA VAL A 164 -10.10 25.07 8.75
C VAL A 164 -10.28 23.55 8.88
N GLY A 165 -10.24 23.02 10.11
CA GLY A 165 -10.56 21.61 10.38
C GLY A 165 -9.41 20.68 10.00
N ILE A 166 -9.44 20.06 8.81
CA ILE A 166 -8.29 19.34 8.21
C ILE A 166 -7.95 19.96 6.86
N TRP A 167 -6.69 20.38 6.70
CA TRP A 167 -6.19 21.05 5.49
C TRP A 167 -4.69 20.83 5.31
N MET A 168 -4.13 21.12 4.13
CA MET A 168 -2.72 20.81 3.83
C MET A 168 -1.89 21.91 3.10
N PRO A 169 -1.92 23.19 3.52
CA PRO A 169 -1.11 24.23 2.91
C PRO A 169 0.30 24.28 3.48
N TRP A 170 1.14 25.10 2.87
CA TRP A 170 2.50 25.40 3.32
C TRP A 170 2.63 26.85 3.80
N THR A 171 3.45 27.04 4.82
CA THR A 171 3.80 28.34 5.39
C THR A 171 5.31 28.54 5.27
N HIS A 172 5.76 29.80 5.39
CA HIS A 172 7.19 30.09 5.44
C HIS A 172 7.95 29.53 4.22
N THR A 173 7.35 29.68 3.04
CA THR A 173 7.92 29.24 1.78
C THR A 173 8.46 30.43 0.98
N GLU A 174 9.28 30.14 -0.02
CA GLU A 174 9.77 31.10 -0.99
C GLU A 174 9.48 30.60 -2.40
N PHE A 175 8.95 31.48 -3.25
CA PHE A 175 8.68 31.22 -4.65
C PHE A 175 9.15 32.43 -5.47
N GLU A 176 9.93 32.18 -6.53
CA GLU A 176 10.55 33.23 -7.37
C GLU A 176 11.31 34.29 -6.55
N GLY A 177 12.03 33.87 -5.50
CA GLY A 177 12.80 34.78 -4.63
C GLY A 177 11.96 35.61 -3.65
N LYS A 178 10.64 35.34 -3.54
CA LYS A 178 9.73 36.07 -2.66
C LYS A 178 9.08 35.15 -1.63
N ALA A 179 8.95 35.65 -0.40
CA ALA A 179 8.18 34.99 0.64
C ALA A 179 6.73 34.77 0.17
N THR A 180 6.29 33.52 0.20
CA THR A 180 4.96 33.10 -0.18
C THR A 180 4.38 32.23 0.94
N ASP A 181 3.15 32.49 1.35
CA ASP A 181 2.50 31.78 2.44
C ASP A 181 1.07 31.41 2.03
N PHE A 182 0.83 30.10 1.91
CA PHE A 182 -0.47 29.54 1.53
C PHE A 182 -1.35 29.24 2.75
N TRP A 183 -0.80 29.34 3.97
CA TRP A 183 -1.41 28.97 5.23
C TRP A 183 -2.02 30.14 5.98
N ASN A 184 -1.22 31.18 6.28
CA ASN A 184 -1.59 32.24 7.23
C ASN A 184 -2.53 33.31 6.65
N LEU A 185 -2.51 33.51 5.33
CA LEU A 185 -3.40 34.34 4.50
C LEU A 185 -3.48 35.83 4.75
N LYS A 186 -3.23 36.30 5.96
CA LYS A 186 -3.36 37.72 6.32
C LYS A 186 -2.53 38.65 5.42
N ALA A 187 -1.39 38.18 4.94
CA ALA A 187 -0.51 38.94 4.04
C ALA A 187 -0.96 38.88 2.55
N GLY A 188 -1.97 38.07 2.22
CA GLY A 188 -2.47 37.91 0.86
C GLY A 188 -1.43 37.36 -0.13
N GLN A 189 -0.45 36.58 0.36
CA GLN A 189 0.68 36.10 -0.44
C GLN A 189 0.37 34.85 -1.25
N GLY A 190 -0.41 33.95 -0.67
CA GLY A 190 -0.83 32.72 -1.33
C GLY A 190 -2.17 32.21 -0.80
N THR A 191 -2.76 31.26 -1.49
CA THR A 191 -3.98 30.56 -1.05
C THR A 191 -4.03 29.14 -1.58
N VAL A 192 -4.94 28.32 -1.03
CA VAL A 192 -5.31 27.03 -1.58
C VAL A 192 -6.78 27.10 -1.99
N ARG A 193 -7.10 26.60 -3.18
CA ARG A 193 -8.48 26.56 -3.69
C ARG A 193 -8.79 25.23 -4.35
N PHE A 194 -10.00 24.73 -4.14
CA PHE A 194 -10.55 23.62 -4.89
C PHE A 194 -10.67 23.98 -6.38
N THR A 195 -10.45 23.00 -7.26
CA THR A 195 -10.71 23.14 -8.70
C THR A 195 -11.84 22.23 -9.17
N ARG A 196 -11.71 20.92 -8.98
CA ARG A 196 -12.71 19.94 -9.45
C ARG A 196 -12.58 18.60 -8.73
N PHE A 197 -13.65 17.81 -8.77
CA PHE A 197 -13.56 16.38 -8.44
C PHE A 197 -13.07 15.60 -9.66
N LEU A 198 -12.11 14.70 -9.44
CA LEU A 198 -11.65 13.74 -10.44
C LEU A 198 -12.55 12.50 -10.42
N SER A 199 -12.93 12.04 -9.24
CA SER A 199 -13.81 10.89 -9.07
C SER A 199 -14.58 10.95 -7.75
N THR A 200 -15.70 10.23 -7.69
CA THR A 200 -16.41 9.92 -6.44
C THR A 200 -16.75 8.44 -6.44
N THR A 201 -16.54 7.78 -5.31
CA THR A 201 -16.77 6.34 -5.17
C THR A 201 -17.74 6.08 -4.02
N ALA A 202 -18.75 5.26 -4.27
CA ALA A 202 -19.62 4.70 -3.24
C ALA A 202 -19.61 3.19 -3.37
N GLY A 203 -19.56 2.47 -2.26
CA GLY A 203 -19.38 1.04 -2.35
C GLY A 203 -19.59 0.25 -1.07
N PRO A 204 -19.55 -1.09 -1.20
CA PRO A 204 -19.75 -2.00 -0.08
C PRO A 204 -18.51 -2.14 0.82
N VAL A 205 -17.32 -1.74 0.36
CA VAL A 205 -16.06 -1.85 1.11
C VAL A 205 -15.51 -0.47 1.46
N TYR A 206 -15.58 0.48 0.55
CA TYR A 206 -15.21 1.87 0.84
C TYR A 206 -16.02 2.85 -0.02
N GLY A 207 -16.08 4.09 0.44
CA GLY A 207 -16.55 5.24 -0.32
C GLY A 207 -15.57 6.39 -0.15
N GLY A 208 -15.56 7.32 -1.09
CA GLY A 208 -14.47 8.28 -1.18
C GLY A 208 -14.58 9.25 -2.33
N PHE A 209 -13.58 10.10 -2.48
CA PHE A 209 -13.45 11.02 -3.61
C PHE A 209 -11.98 11.27 -3.93
N GLU A 210 -11.75 11.65 -5.18
CA GLU A 210 -10.53 12.32 -5.59
C GLU A 210 -10.87 13.78 -5.95
N ALA A 211 -10.14 14.73 -5.36
CA ALA A 211 -10.33 16.16 -5.61
C ALA A 211 -9.00 16.81 -6.00
N GLU A 212 -9.03 17.61 -7.05
CA GLU A 212 -7.93 18.47 -7.47
C GLU A 212 -8.10 19.86 -6.84
N GLN A 213 -6.98 20.42 -6.40
CA GLN A 213 -6.89 21.75 -5.79
C GLN A 213 -5.53 22.38 -6.11
N GLU A 214 -5.45 23.70 -6.01
CA GLU A 214 -4.28 24.49 -6.41
C GLU A 214 -3.72 25.26 -5.23
N HIS A 215 -2.39 25.27 -5.11
CA HIS A 215 -1.67 26.23 -4.26
C HIS A 215 -1.24 27.39 -5.16
N VAL A 216 -1.82 28.57 -4.92
CA VAL A 216 -1.68 29.74 -5.79
C VAL A 216 -0.88 30.82 -5.08
N ALA A 217 0.23 31.25 -5.68
CA ALA A 217 0.94 32.46 -5.27
C ALA A 217 0.22 33.67 -5.86
N LEU A 218 -0.19 34.59 -5.00
CA LEU A 218 -1.05 35.73 -5.39
C LEU A 218 -0.27 36.98 -5.78
N GLN A 219 1.02 37.05 -5.41
CA GLN A 219 1.85 38.27 -5.51
C GLN A 219 3.15 38.04 -6.30
N THR A 220 3.07 37.42 -7.49
CA THR A 220 4.24 37.25 -8.37
C THR A 220 4.45 38.49 -9.26
N ALA A 221 5.58 38.55 -9.98
CA ALA A 221 5.82 39.63 -10.94
C ALA A 221 4.79 39.66 -12.10
N GLU A 222 4.20 38.51 -12.43
CA GLU A 222 3.24 38.33 -13.52
C GLU A 222 1.79 38.19 -13.02
N GLY A 223 1.53 38.54 -11.75
CA GLY A 223 0.23 38.39 -11.12
C GLY A 223 0.10 37.09 -10.34
N GLN A 224 -1.03 36.39 -10.46
CA GLN A 224 -1.25 35.12 -9.77
C GLN A 224 -0.64 33.96 -10.55
N LYS A 225 0.07 33.05 -9.88
CA LYS A 225 0.59 31.81 -10.47
C LYS A 225 0.18 30.59 -9.65
N VAL A 226 -0.24 29.54 -10.34
CA VAL A 226 -0.42 28.22 -9.73
C VAL A 226 0.96 27.61 -9.54
N VAL A 227 1.31 27.33 -8.28
CA VAL A 227 2.62 26.76 -7.91
C VAL A 227 2.53 25.25 -7.84
N LEU A 228 1.54 24.73 -7.10
CA LEU A 228 1.32 23.29 -6.96
C LEU A 228 -0.09 22.92 -7.42
N ASN A 229 -0.19 21.82 -8.18
CA ASN A 229 -1.42 21.07 -8.30
C ASN A 229 -1.41 19.94 -7.27
N GLU A 230 -2.45 19.87 -6.45
CA GLU A 230 -2.61 18.86 -5.41
C GLU A 230 -3.84 18.01 -5.71
N VAL A 231 -3.67 16.69 -5.63
CA VAL A 231 -4.77 15.73 -5.69
C VAL A 231 -4.90 15.05 -4.33
N TRP A 232 -6.07 15.19 -3.71
CA TRP A 232 -6.48 14.43 -2.54
C TRP A 232 -7.25 13.19 -2.97
N ASP A 233 -6.81 12.00 -2.55
CA ASP A 233 -7.58 10.75 -2.57
C ASP A 233 -7.98 10.40 -1.14
N VAL A 234 -9.28 10.46 -0.86
CA VAL A 234 -9.86 10.23 0.47
C VAL A 234 -10.77 9.01 0.43
N ARG A 235 -10.53 8.03 1.30
CA ARG A 235 -11.26 6.76 1.34
C ARG A 235 -11.71 6.41 2.74
N VAL A 236 -13.02 6.37 2.97
CA VAL A 236 -13.63 5.86 4.20
C VAL A 236 -13.96 4.38 4.01
N PHE A 237 -13.46 3.53 4.90
CA PHE A 237 -13.68 2.10 4.84
C PHE A 237 -14.94 1.68 5.60
N ASN A 238 -15.60 0.63 5.12
CA ASN A 238 -16.68 -0.06 5.81
C ASN A 238 -16.11 -0.95 6.95
N VAL A 239 -15.43 -0.30 7.89
CA VAL A 239 -14.83 -0.90 9.09
C VAL A 239 -15.20 -0.03 10.28
N GLY A 240 -15.41 -0.66 11.44
CA GLY A 240 -15.92 0.04 12.61
C GLY A 240 -17.43 0.18 12.57
N GLY A 241 -17.94 1.40 12.71
CA GLY A 241 -19.36 1.68 12.88
C GLY A 241 -19.69 2.24 14.24
N ARG A 242 -20.84 2.88 14.35
CA ARG A 242 -21.42 3.38 15.61
C ARG A 242 -21.44 2.33 16.73
N LYS A 243 -21.68 1.06 16.40
CA LYS A 243 -21.66 -0.04 17.39
C LYS A 243 -20.26 -0.39 17.90
N LYS A 244 -19.23 -0.19 17.08
CA LYS A 244 -17.83 -0.46 17.44
C LYS A 244 -17.13 0.79 17.98
N GLY A 245 -17.74 1.97 17.85
CA GLY A 245 -17.21 3.23 18.37
C GLY A 245 -15.97 3.73 17.61
N TYR A 246 -15.80 3.39 16.32
CA TYR A 246 -14.73 3.99 15.52
C TYR A 246 -15.00 4.03 14.01
N TRP A 247 -14.24 4.88 13.30
CA TRP A 247 -14.11 4.94 11.85
C TRP A 247 -12.64 4.79 11.44
N ILE A 248 -12.39 4.19 10.27
CA ILE A 248 -11.07 4.19 9.62
C ILE A 248 -11.19 4.81 8.24
N TRP A 249 -10.30 5.74 7.92
CA TRP A 249 -10.21 6.31 6.59
C TRP A 249 -8.78 6.70 6.22
N ASP A 250 -8.46 6.61 4.93
CA ASP A 250 -7.16 6.97 4.37
C ASP A 250 -7.25 8.30 3.63
N PHE A 251 -6.13 9.02 3.63
CA PHE A 251 -5.91 10.28 2.94
C PHE A 251 -4.56 10.23 2.24
N VAL A 252 -4.56 10.46 0.94
CA VAL A 252 -3.34 10.63 0.16
C VAL A 252 -3.37 12.00 -0.51
N SER A 253 -2.33 12.79 -0.31
CA SER A 253 -2.11 14.04 -1.03
C SER A 253 -0.92 13.87 -1.98
N THR A 254 -1.15 14.05 -3.28
CA THR A 254 -0.10 14.12 -4.30
C THR A 254 0.04 15.56 -4.74
N GLN A 255 1.17 16.20 -4.43
CA GLN A 255 1.45 17.60 -4.75
C GLN A 255 2.53 17.68 -5.82
N ARG A 256 2.15 18.13 -7.02
CA ARG A 256 3.04 18.35 -8.15
C ARG A 256 3.35 19.82 -8.30
N CYS A 257 4.63 20.17 -8.37
CA CYS A 257 5.00 21.54 -8.76
C CYS A 257 4.78 21.71 -10.27
N VAL A 258 3.84 22.58 -10.64
CA VAL A 258 3.45 22.85 -12.03
C VAL A 258 3.99 24.19 -12.56
N ALA A 259 4.58 24.99 -11.68
CA ALA A 259 5.32 26.19 -12.07
C ALA A 259 6.72 25.86 -12.60
N ASP A 260 7.30 26.80 -13.34
CA ASP A 260 8.68 26.69 -13.87
C ASP A 260 9.76 26.92 -12.80
N SER A 261 9.37 27.49 -11.65
CA SER A 261 10.27 27.73 -10.51
C SER A 261 9.96 26.77 -9.36
N PRO A 262 10.96 26.35 -8.57
CA PRO A 262 10.73 25.52 -7.40
C PRO A 262 9.96 26.30 -6.33
N LEU A 263 9.15 25.57 -5.55
CA LEU A 263 8.67 26.06 -4.27
C LEU A 263 9.67 25.66 -3.19
N LYS A 264 10.38 26.64 -2.64
CA LYS A 264 11.33 26.41 -1.56
C LYS A 264 10.63 26.42 -0.21
N GLN A 265 10.76 25.31 0.51
CA GLN A 265 10.28 25.14 1.87
C GLN A 265 11.43 25.49 2.81
N VAL A 266 11.39 26.70 3.38
CA VAL A 266 12.40 27.14 4.34
C VAL A 266 12.12 26.48 5.68
N LYS A 267 13.18 26.04 6.38
CA LYS A 267 13.08 25.36 7.67
C LYS A 267 12.17 26.14 8.62
N TYR A 268 11.09 25.49 9.03
CA TYR A 268 10.10 26.12 9.90
C TYR A 268 9.31 25.11 10.72
N ARG A 269 8.65 25.61 11.78
CA ARG A 269 8.05 24.78 12.83
C ARG A 269 6.71 24.11 12.48
N TYR A 270 6.04 24.49 11.40
CA TYR A 270 4.80 23.88 10.91
C TYR A 270 4.64 24.09 9.39
N GLY A 271 3.71 23.36 8.79
CA GLY A 271 3.40 23.35 7.35
C GLY A 271 3.15 21.93 6.86
N GLY A 272 2.21 21.73 5.95
CA GLY A 272 1.76 20.41 5.49
C GLY A 272 0.42 20.00 6.11
N PHE A 273 0.21 18.70 6.37
CA PHE A 273 -1.08 18.18 6.87
C PHE A 273 -1.42 18.79 8.24
N GLY A 274 -2.53 19.52 8.36
CA GLY A 274 -2.97 20.22 9.56
C GLY A 274 -4.31 19.73 10.08
N PHE A 275 -4.46 19.79 11.41
CA PHE A 275 -5.69 19.48 12.12
C PHE A 275 -5.93 20.52 13.23
N ARG A 276 -7.12 21.12 13.24
CA ARG A 276 -7.65 21.92 14.36
C ARG A 276 -8.77 21.13 15.01
N GLY A 277 -8.55 20.72 16.26
CA GLY A 277 -9.51 19.95 17.04
C GLY A 277 -10.75 20.75 17.41
N ALA A 278 -11.74 20.06 17.98
CA ALA A 278 -12.99 20.63 18.47
C ALA A 278 -12.77 21.88 19.34
N ALA A 279 -13.71 22.82 19.31
CA ALA A 279 -13.58 24.09 20.03
C ALA A 279 -13.55 23.90 21.57
N GLU A 280 -14.18 22.82 22.00
CA GLU A 280 -14.32 22.36 23.38
C GLU A 280 -13.04 21.77 23.94
N TRP A 281 -12.11 21.32 23.09
CA TRP A 281 -10.86 20.71 23.55
C TRP A 281 -9.80 21.76 23.89
N ASP A 282 -9.38 21.76 25.15
CA ASP A 282 -8.32 22.60 25.70
C ASP A 282 -7.27 21.76 26.46
N GLU A 283 -6.39 22.41 27.22
CA GLU A 283 -5.32 21.71 27.93
C GLU A 283 -5.78 20.94 29.17
N GLU A 284 -6.98 21.18 29.67
CA GLU A 284 -7.54 20.53 30.86
C GLU A 284 -8.29 19.24 30.49
N ASN A 285 -8.97 19.23 29.35
CA ASN A 285 -9.85 18.13 28.96
C ASN A 285 -9.38 17.32 27.73
N SER A 286 -8.19 17.61 27.17
CA SER A 286 -7.64 16.88 26.02
C SER A 286 -6.17 16.48 26.19
N THR A 287 -5.73 15.52 25.38
CA THR A 287 -4.36 15.00 25.41
C THR A 287 -3.80 14.76 24.01
N TYR A 288 -2.48 14.57 23.99
CA TYR A 288 -1.77 13.94 22.88
C TYR A 288 -1.11 12.66 23.40
N LEU A 289 -1.06 11.63 22.56
CA LEU A 289 -0.24 10.45 22.79
C LEU A 289 0.45 10.07 21.49
N THR A 290 1.77 9.91 21.51
CA THR A 290 2.56 9.58 20.31
C THR A 290 3.11 8.17 20.38
N SER A 291 3.56 7.62 19.24
CA SER A 291 4.27 6.33 19.18
C SER A 291 5.51 6.26 20.09
N GLU A 292 6.06 7.41 20.48
CA GLU A 292 7.23 7.51 21.36
C GLU A 292 6.85 7.75 22.83
N GLY A 293 5.57 7.59 23.19
CA GLY A 293 5.05 7.81 24.54
C GLY A 293 5.01 9.28 24.97
N LYS A 294 5.20 10.21 24.03
CA LYS A 294 5.20 11.65 24.29
C LYS A 294 3.78 12.22 24.28
N ASN A 295 3.59 13.32 25.00
CA ASN A 295 2.33 14.01 25.20
C ASN A 295 2.44 15.51 24.89
N ARG A 296 1.40 16.28 25.23
CA ARG A 296 1.33 17.74 25.04
C ARG A 296 2.61 18.48 25.43
N LYS A 297 3.23 18.11 26.55
CA LYS A 297 4.36 18.83 27.16
C LYS A 297 5.69 18.58 26.46
N ASN A 298 5.87 17.42 25.84
CA ASN A 298 7.17 16.97 25.34
C ASN A 298 7.17 16.36 23.92
N GLY A 299 6.01 16.32 23.24
CA GLY A 299 5.87 15.78 21.89
C GLY A 299 6.15 16.78 20.76
N HIS A 300 6.12 18.09 21.04
CA HIS A 300 6.36 19.10 20.01
C HIS A 300 7.80 19.01 19.47
N THR A 301 7.96 19.13 18.14
CA THR A 301 9.24 19.00 17.41
C THR A 301 9.90 17.63 17.51
N THR A 302 9.13 16.63 17.92
CA THR A 302 9.59 15.25 17.95
C THR A 302 9.02 14.48 16.77
N ARG A 303 9.57 13.28 16.54
CA ARG A 303 9.18 12.39 15.45
C ARG A 303 8.31 11.27 15.99
N ALA A 304 7.28 10.87 15.25
CA ALA A 304 6.47 9.71 15.58
C ALA A 304 5.89 9.06 14.33
N ARG A 305 5.51 7.79 14.46
CA ARG A 305 4.81 7.02 13.42
C ARG A 305 3.31 7.26 13.46
N TRP A 306 2.80 7.59 14.64
CA TRP A 306 1.43 8.03 14.86
C TRP A 306 1.33 8.98 16.04
N CYS A 307 0.28 9.80 16.03
CA CYS A 307 -0.11 10.66 17.14
C CYS A 307 -1.62 10.64 17.30
N ASP A 308 -2.06 10.30 18.50
CA ASP A 308 -3.42 10.48 18.95
C ASP A 308 -3.64 11.91 19.44
N THR A 309 -4.80 12.47 19.08
CA THR A 309 -5.34 13.71 19.64
C THR A 309 -6.77 13.44 20.07
N SER A 310 -7.04 13.53 21.38
CA SER A 310 -8.32 13.11 21.94
C SER A 310 -8.67 13.88 23.19
N GLY A 311 -9.95 14.00 23.51
CA GLY A 311 -10.42 14.74 24.67
C GLY A 311 -11.91 14.53 24.97
N GLU A 312 -12.37 15.17 26.03
CA GLU A 312 -13.74 15.04 26.54
C GLU A 312 -14.68 16.08 25.91
N ILE A 313 -15.85 15.65 25.41
CA ILE A 313 -16.97 16.53 24.99
C ILE A 313 -18.27 15.99 25.59
N ASP A 314 -18.66 14.79 25.16
CA ASP A 314 -19.82 14.02 25.67
C ASP A 314 -19.38 12.56 25.89
N GLY A 315 -18.29 12.39 26.65
CA GLY A 315 -17.43 11.21 26.60
C GLY A 315 -16.12 11.48 25.85
N TRP A 316 -15.13 10.64 26.12
CA TRP A 316 -13.81 10.74 25.51
C TRP A 316 -13.85 10.33 24.03
N GLU A 317 -13.32 11.16 23.14
CA GLU A 317 -13.31 10.92 21.68
C GLU A 317 -12.05 11.49 21.07
N GLY A 318 -11.66 10.99 19.89
CA GLY A 318 -10.39 11.41 19.30
C GLY A 318 -10.19 11.01 17.86
N VAL A 319 -9.04 11.47 17.34
CA VAL A 319 -8.50 11.08 16.06
C VAL A 319 -7.03 10.72 16.25
N THR A 320 -6.67 9.50 15.90
CA THR A 320 -5.29 9.08 15.78
C THR A 320 -4.84 9.20 14.32
N PHE A 321 -3.77 9.95 14.09
CA PHE A 321 -3.15 10.16 12.78
C PHE A 321 -1.96 9.22 12.61
N TYR A 322 -1.90 8.49 11.50
CA TYR A 322 -0.83 7.54 11.18
C TYR A 322 -0.04 8.01 9.95
N SER A 323 1.29 8.08 10.09
CA SER A 323 2.22 8.34 8.98
C SER A 323 2.67 7.04 8.31
N HIS A 324 2.65 7.01 6.98
CA HIS A 324 3.13 5.85 6.22
C HIS A 324 4.66 5.85 6.11
N PRO A 325 5.35 4.69 6.17
CA PRO A 325 6.81 4.58 5.98
C PRO A 325 7.37 5.08 4.63
N LYS A 326 6.50 5.33 3.65
CA LYS A 326 6.86 5.87 2.33
C LYS A 326 6.82 7.40 2.30
N ASN A 327 6.37 8.05 3.37
CA ASN A 327 6.34 9.50 3.42
C ASN A 327 7.75 10.06 3.60
N PHE A 328 7.99 11.21 2.98
CA PHE A 328 9.22 11.96 3.15
C PHE A 328 9.48 12.23 4.64
N ARG A 329 10.69 11.94 5.11
CA ARG A 329 11.13 12.12 6.50
C ARG A 329 10.37 11.26 7.54
N HIS A 330 9.73 10.16 7.18
CA HIS A 330 9.17 9.20 8.16
C HIS A 330 10.26 8.65 9.14
N PRO A 331 9.94 8.34 10.41
CA PRO A 331 8.77 8.81 11.18
C PRO A 331 8.73 10.34 11.21
N GLU A 332 7.59 10.92 10.92
CA GLU A 332 7.52 12.34 10.56
C GLU A 332 7.65 13.25 11.79
N PRO A 333 8.33 14.41 11.67
CA PRO A 333 8.33 15.44 12.70
C PRO A 333 6.93 16.05 12.86
N MET A 334 6.58 16.43 14.09
CA MET A 334 5.22 16.90 14.43
C MET A 334 5.22 18.30 15.03
N ARG A 335 4.19 19.06 14.69
CA ARG A 335 3.73 20.20 15.47
C ARG A 335 2.52 19.78 16.29
N ILE A 336 2.69 19.78 17.61
CA ILE A 336 1.58 19.79 18.57
C ILE A 336 1.68 21.06 19.40
N TRP A 337 0.55 21.55 19.90
CA TRP A 337 0.54 22.74 20.76
C TRP A 337 0.74 22.37 22.23
N PRO A 338 1.72 22.97 22.92
CA PRO A 338 2.01 22.66 24.31
C PRO A 338 0.96 23.21 25.30
N SER A 339 0.09 24.13 24.85
CA SER A 339 -0.97 24.75 25.65
C SER A 339 -2.18 25.11 24.79
N GLY A 340 -3.32 25.34 25.43
CA GLY A 340 -4.57 25.74 24.79
C GLY A 340 -5.21 24.65 23.90
N GLN A 341 -5.92 25.08 22.86
CA GLN A 341 -6.70 24.18 22.01
C GLN A 341 -5.86 23.13 21.29
N VAL A 342 -6.50 22.03 20.88
CA VAL A 342 -5.85 20.97 20.11
C VAL A 342 -5.49 21.44 18.70
N PHE A 343 -4.22 21.32 18.36
CA PHE A 343 -3.68 21.56 17.03
C PHE A 343 -2.59 20.53 16.74
N PHE A 344 -2.69 19.88 15.58
CA PHE A 344 -1.74 18.90 15.12
C PHE A 344 -1.31 19.19 13.69
N ASN A 345 -0.03 18.96 13.37
CA ASN A 345 0.47 18.99 12.01
C ASN A 345 1.63 18.01 11.81
N TRP A 346 1.59 17.21 10.74
CA TRP A 346 2.78 16.54 10.21
C TRP A 346 3.63 17.61 9.52
N ALA A 347 4.81 17.89 10.07
CA ALA A 347 5.57 19.10 9.83
C ALA A 347 6.95 18.81 9.21
N PRO A 348 7.04 18.16 8.04
CA PRO A 348 8.31 17.68 7.48
C PRO A 348 9.36 18.78 7.35
N GLY A 349 8.97 20.05 7.15
CA GLY A 349 9.85 21.22 7.09
C GLY A 349 10.58 21.59 8.39
N GLN A 350 10.37 20.90 9.51
CA GLN A 350 11.05 21.19 10.79
C GLN A 350 12.54 20.91 10.82
N ILE A 351 13.04 20.04 9.94
CA ILE A 351 14.41 19.51 10.03
C ILE A 351 15.39 20.50 9.39
N ASP A 352 15.22 20.72 8.10
CA ASP A 352 16.05 21.53 7.21
C ASP A 352 15.25 21.93 5.97
N ASP A 353 15.78 22.93 5.26
CA ASP A 353 15.24 23.42 3.99
C ASP A 353 15.07 22.27 2.99
N TRP A 354 14.07 22.39 2.13
CA TRP A 354 13.87 21.49 1.01
C TRP A 354 13.08 22.19 -0.09
N GLU A 355 12.95 21.56 -1.25
CA GLU A 355 12.31 22.17 -2.41
C GLU A 355 11.35 21.19 -3.07
N MET A 356 10.22 21.71 -3.54
CA MET A 356 9.37 21.04 -4.50
C MET A 356 9.72 21.55 -5.90
N LYS A 357 10.47 20.76 -6.66
CA LYS A 357 11.00 21.17 -7.97
C LYS A 357 9.96 21.01 -9.08
N PRO A 358 10.04 21.81 -10.16
CA PRO A 358 9.16 21.68 -11.31
C PRO A 358 9.05 20.23 -11.81
N GLY A 359 7.83 19.72 -11.91
CA GLY A 359 7.55 18.38 -12.40
C GLY A 359 7.75 17.24 -11.39
N ASP A 360 8.18 17.51 -10.16
CA ASP A 360 8.27 16.49 -9.11
C ASP A 360 6.92 16.30 -8.39
N ASP A 361 6.57 15.03 -8.15
CA ASP A 361 5.42 14.65 -7.33
C ASP A 361 5.86 14.38 -5.89
N HIS A 362 5.23 15.06 -4.94
CA HIS A 362 5.41 14.84 -3.52
C HIS A 362 4.16 14.17 -2.96
N VAL A 363 4.30 12.92 -2.51
CA VAL A 363 3.17 12.10 -2.08
C VAL A 363 3.20 11.88 -0.57
N PHE A 364 2.15 12.36 0.10
CA PHE A 364 1.93 12.24 1.53
C PHE A 364 0.76 11.30 1.79
N ARG A 365 0.96 10.30 2.65
CA ARG A 365 -0.01 9.22 2.88
C ARG A 365 -0.31 9.10 4.35
N TYR A 366 -1.57 9.27 4.73
CA TYR A 366 -2.03 9.21 6.12
C TYR A 366 -3.24 8.28 6.26
N ARG A 367 -3.33 7.63 7.42
CA ARG A 367 -4.55 6.97 7.90
C ARG A 367 -5.06 7.69 9.13
N MET A 368 -6.37 7.77 9.27
CA MET A 368 -7.06 8.33 10.42
C MET A 368 -7.90 7.23 11.07
N TYR A 369 -7.74 7.08 12.37
CA TYR A 369 -8.63 6.29 13.22
C TYR A 369 -9.41 7.26 14.10
N VAL A 370 -10.69 7.44 13.80
CA VAL A 370 -11.59 8.27 14.60
C VAL A 370 -12.25 7.36 15.63
N HIS A 371 -12.17 7.68 16.91
CA HIS A 371 -12.59 6.73 17.95
C HIS A 371 -13.33 7.38 19.11
N GLU A 372 -14.15 6.56 19.75
CA GLU A 372 -14.76 6.78 21.06
C GLU A 372 -13.96 6.00 22.11
N GLY A 373 -13.83 6.58 23.30
CA GLY A 373 -12.96 6.09 24.35
C GLY A 373 -11.48 6.41 24.10
N LYS A 374 -10.64 6.11 25.10
CA LYS A 374 -9.18 6.29 25.00
C LYS A 374 -8.57 5.16 24.19
N ILE A 375 -7.77 5.50 23.19
CA ILE A 375 -6.96 4.52 22.47
C ILE A 375 -5.79 4.04 23.35
N THR A 376 -5.45 2.75 23.24
CA THR A 376 -4.28 2.18 23.90
C THR A 376 -3.07 2.17 22.96
N VAL A 377 -1.85 2.18 23.50
CA VAL A 377 -0.62 2.06 22.68
C VAL A 377 -0.64 0.77 21.84
N PRO A 378 -1.00 -0.42 22.38
CA PRO A 378 -1.09 -1.63 21.57
C PRO A 378 -2.09 -1.52 20.40
N ASP A 379 -3.26 -0.92 20.61
CA ASP A 379 -4.25 -0.74 19.54
C ASP A 379 -3.75 0.23 18.47
N ALA A 380 -3.13 1.33 18.88
CA ALA A 380 -2.55 2.31 17.97
C ALA A 380 -1.44 1.67 17.11
N GLU A 381 -0.52 0.92 17.72
CA GLU A 381 0.54 0.22 17.01
C GLU A 381 -0.01 -0.84 16.05
N ARG A 382 -1.04 -1.60 16.45
CA ARG A 382 -1.68 -2.59 15.59
C ARG A 382 -2.31 -1.94 14.35
N ILE A 383 -3.04 -0.84 14.52
CA ILE A 383 -3.67 -0.11 13.40
C ILE A 383 -2.61 0.50 12.49
N TRP A 384 -1.52 1.01 13.07
CA TRP A 384 -0.37 1.49 12.29
C TRP A 384 0.25 0.36 11.46
N ARG A 385 0.45 -0.83 12.06
CA ARG A 385 0.97 -2.03 11.37
C ARG A 385 0.05 -2.51 10.26
N ASP A 386 -1.27 -2.42 10.43
CA ASP A 386 -2.25 -2.71 9.38
C ASP A 386 -2.16 -1.75 8.19
N TYR A 387 -1.68 -0.53 8.41
CA TYR A 387 -1.53 0.49 7.38
C TYR A 387 -0.15 0.49 6.73
N ALA A 388 0.90 0.45 7.53
CA ALA A 388 2.30 0.54 7.13
C ALA A 388 2.85 -0.77 6.56
N GLU A 389 2.31 -1.90 7.02
CA GLU A 389 2.76 -3.25 6.72
C GLU A 389 1.52 -4.13 6.43
N PRO A 390 0.71 -3.79 5.40
CA PRO A 390 -0.55 -4.48 5.15
C PRO A 390 -0.32 -5.97 4.86
N PRO A 391 -1.26 -6.85 5.23
CA PRO A 391 -1.17 -8.28 4.93
C PRO A 391 -1.03 -8.53 3.42
N MET A 392 -0.26 -9.54 3.07
CA MET A 392 -0.05 -9.92 1.68
C MET A 392 -1.31 -10.59 1.15
N ALA A 393 -1.82 -10.13 0.02
CA ALA A 393 -2.88 -10.82 -0.70
C ALA A 393 -2.39 -11.20 -2.10
N VAL A 394 -2.47 -12.49 -2.41
CA VAL A 394 -2.05 -13.07 -3.68
C VAL A 394 -3.26 -13.68 -4.36
N ILE A 395 -3.43 -13.39 -5.65
CA ILE A 395 -4.40 -14.08 -6.49
C ILE A 395 -3.74 -15.25 -7.20
N LYS A 396 -4.32 -16.45 -7.07
CA LYS A 396 -4.14 -17.56 -8.01
C LYS A 396 -5.30 -17.52 -9.02
N PRO A 397 -5.04 -17.14 -10.29
CA PRO A 397 -6.05 -17.20 -11.36
C PRO A 397 -6.63 -18.61 -11.52
N LYS A 398 -7.85 -18.72 -12.03
CA LYS A 398 -8.52 -20.01 -12.27
C LYS A 398 -7.77 -20.89 -13.27
N ASP A 399 -7.16 -20.28 -14.25
CA ASP A 399 -6.36 -20.88 -15.33
C ASP A 399 -4.87 -21.06 -14.96
N ALA A 400 -4.49 -20.77 -13.71
CA ALA A 400 -3.14 -21.01 -13.25
C ALA A 400 -2.79 -22.50 -13.28
N ILE A 401 -1.68 -22.83 -13.94
CA ILE A 401 -1.08 -24.15 -13.94
C ILE A 401 -0.43 -24.36 -12.57
N ALA A 402 -0.87 -25.37 -11.83
CA ALA A 402 -0.21 -25.80 -10.60
C ALA A 402 1.06 -26.57 -10.97
N LEU A 403 2.22 -25.91 -10.82
CA LEU A 403 3.52 -26.54 -11.07
C LEU A 403 3.96 -27.41 -9.89
N LEU A 404 3.50 -27.11 -8.67
CA LEU A 404 3.68 -27.92 -7.47
C LEU A 404 2.61 -27.57 -6.44
N ASP A 405 1.85 -28.56 -5.97
CA ASP A 405 0.84 -28.43 -4.92
C ASP A 405 0.79 -29.68 -4.04
N GLU A 406 -0.23 -29.82 -3.19
CA GLU A 406 -0.40 -30.95 -2.26
C GLU A 406 -0.56 -32.34 -2.92
N THR A 407 -0.64 -32.43 -4.25
CA THR A 407 -0.78 -33.71 -4.97
C THR A 407 0.55 -34.41 -5.24
N ASP A 408 1.68 -33.75 -4.96
CA ASP A 408 3.04 -34.21 -5.29
C ASP A 408 3.28 -34.43 -6.80
N ASP A 409 2.44 -33.85 -7.66
CA ASP A 409 2.59 -33.98 -9.11
C ASP A 409 3.79 -33.18 -9.64
N LEU A 410 4.81 -33.91 -10.12
CA LEU A 410 5.99 -33.36 -10.79
C LEU A 410 5.91 -33.44 -12.32
N SER A 411 4.75 -33.78 -12.90
CA SER A 411 4.57 -33.96 -14.33
C SER A 411 4.96 -32.73 -15.16
N HIS A 412 4.92 -31.54 -14.56
CA HIS A 412 5.32 -30.27 -15.17
C HIS A 412 6.84 -30.03 -15.19
N TRP A 413 7.63 -30.82 -14.47
CA TRP A 413 9.07 -30.62 -14.28
C TRP A 413 9.92 -31.71 -14.94
N THR A 414 11.17 -31.39 -15.24
CA THR A 414 12.15 -32.33 -15.79
C THR A 414 13.58 -31.92 -15.44
N ALA A 415 14.49 -32.89 -15.34
CA ALA A 415 15.93 -32.64 -15.19
C ALA A 415 16.67 -32.51 -16.55
N GLY A 416 15.93 -32.37 -17.66
CA GLY A 416 16.46 -32.22 -19.01
C GLY A 416 15.87 -33.23 -19.99
N LYS A 417 16.53 -33.42 -21.14
CA LYS A 417 16.13 -34.44 -22.12
C LYS A 417 17.04 -35.66 -22.05
N GLU A 418 16.44 -36.83 -22.20
CA GLU A 418 17.13 -38.07 -22.49
C GLU A 418 17.70 -38.07 -23.91
N LYS A 419 18.61 -39.00 -24.20
CA LYS A 419 19.25 -39.10 -25.52
C LYS A 419 18.26 -39.40 -26.66
N ASP A 420 17.17 -40.07 -26.33
CA ASP A 420 16.08 -40.41 -27.25
C ASP A 420 15.05 -39.28 -27.41
N GLY A 421 15.24 -38.16 -26.72
CA GLY A 421 14.34 -37.01 -26.74
C GLY A 421 13.23 -37.04 -25.68
N GLY A 422 13.14 -38.11 -24.88
CA GLY A 422 12.25 -38.20 -23.73
C GLY A 422 12.59 -37.20 -22.62
N TRP A 423 11.68 -37.00 -21.67
CA TRP A 423 11.93 -36.15 -20.51
C TRP A 423 12.65 -36.94 -19.42
N LYS A 424 13.72 -36.38 -18.88
CA LYS A 424 14.43 -36.95 -17.74
C LYS A 424 13.68 -36.65 -16.45
N ASP A 425 13.54 -37.67 -15.60
CA ASP A 425 12.86 -37.56 -14.31
C ASP A 425 13.58 -36.59 -13.36
N VAL A 426 12.80 -35.97 -12.48
CA VAL A 426 13.29 -35.07 -11.43
C VAL A 426 13.94 -35.90 -10.32
N GLY A 427 15.19 -35.58 -9.99
CA GLY A 427 15.94 -36.25 -8.91
C GLY A 427 15.80 -35.59 -7.53
N TRP A 428 14.81 -34.71 -7.35
CA TRP A 428 14.54 -34.02 -6.09
C TRP A 428 13.52 -34.81 -5.26
N ASP A 429 13.59 -34.73 -3.94
CA ASP A 429 12.66 -35.43 -3.05
C ASP A 429 11.32 -34.66 -3.01
N VAL A 430 10.19 -35.37 -3.09
CA VAL A 430 8.85 -34.77 -2.97
C VAL A 430 8.00 -35.54 -1.96
N ALA A 431 7.38 -34.81 -1.03
CA ALA A 431 6.40 -35.34 -0.08
C ALA A 431 5.53 -34.21 0.47
N ASP A 432 4.24 -34.46 0.62
CA ASP A 432 3.27 -33.55 1.26
C ASP A 432 3.22 -32.14 0.64
N GLY A 433 3.35 -32.07 -0.68
CA GLY A 433 3.41 -30.85 -1.48
C GLY A 433 4.70 -30.05 -1.35
N VAL A 434 5.75 -30.65 -0.77
CA VAL A 434 7.06 -30.04 -0.58
C VAL A 434 8.10 -30.75 -1.42
N MET A 435 8.70 -30.02 -2.36
CA MET A 435 9.81 -30.49 -3.19
C MET A 435 11.14 -29.97 -2.61
N THR A 436 12.05 -30.87 -2.25
CA THR A 436 13.35 -30.56 -1.63
C THR A 436 14.49 -30.93 -2.58
N ILE A 437 15.39 -29.98 -2.83
CA ILE A 437 16.60 -30.25 -3.62
C ILE A 437 17.41 -31.36 -2.96
N VAL A 438 17.67 -32.44 -3.71
CA VAL A 438 18.73 -33.40 -3.38
C VAL A 438 20.04 -32.80 -3.91
N PRO A 439 20.98 -32.35 -3.05
CA PRO A 439 22.15 -31.62 -3.52
C PRO A 439 22.96 -32.39 -4.56
N LYS A 440 23.33 -31.71 -5.67
CA LYS A 440 24.08 -32.26 -6.81
C LYS A 440 23.30 -33.23 -7.70
N SER A 441 21.98 -33.31 -7.54
CA SER A 441 21.11 -34.05 -8.47
C SER A 441 20.84 -33.28 -9.77
N GLY A 442 21.14 -31.97 -9.79
CA GLY A 442 21.00 -31.11 -10.95
C GLY A 442 19.79 -30.17 -10.83
N SER A 443 19.84 -29.07 -11.60
CA SER A 443 18.74 -28.12 -11.69
C SER A 443 17.59 -28.70 -12.51
N ILE A 444 16.36 -28.29 -12.22
CA ILE A 444 15.16 -28.73 -12.95
C ILE A 444 14.55 -27.57 -13.72
N THR A 445 13.84 -27.89 -14.80
CA THR A 445 13.09 -26.91 -15.58
C THR A 445 11.64 -27.33 -15.74
N THR A 446 10.75 -26.37 -15.97
CA THR A 446 9.43 -26.68 -16.51
C THR A 446 9.58 -27.32 -17.90
N LYS A 447 8.69 -28.26 -18.23
CA LYS A 447 8.59 -28.83 -19.59
C LYS A 447 8.01 -27.82 -20.58
N GLN A 448 7.13 -26.94 -20.09
CA GLN A 448 6.50 -25.88 -20.86
C GLN A 448 7.38 -24.61 -20.84
N ASP A 449 7.37 -23.91 -21.97
CA ASP A 449 7.99 -22.60 -22.16
C ASP A 449 6.97 -21.47 -21.88
N PHE A 450 7.46 -20.33 -21.39
CA PHE A 450 6.63 -19.19 -21.02
C PHE A 450 7.15 -17.88 -21.64
N THR A 451 6.21 -17.02 -22.04
CA THR A 451 6.42 -15.61 -22.44
C THR A 451 6.17 -14.72 -21.22
N ASP A 452 5.18 -13.83 -21.31
CA ASP A 452 4.64 -13.04 -20.22
C ASP A 452 3.82 -13.93 -19.26
N PHE A 453 4.05 -13.77 -17.96
CA PHE A 453 3.34 -14.56 -16.95
C PHE A 453 3.29 -13.87 -15.59
N ARG A 454 2.37 -14.36 -14.77
CA ARG A 454 2.41 -14.22 -13.31
C ARG A 454 2.70 -15.57 -12.66
N MET A 455 3.53 -15.56 -11.63
CA MET A 455 3.96 -16.77 -10.94
C MET A 455 3.98 -16.53 -9.42
N HIS A 456 3.62 -17.57 -8.67
CA HIS A 456 3.88 -17.65 -7.24
C HIS A 456 4.73 -18.88 -6.96
N LEU A 457 5.62 -18.76 -5.99
CA LEU A 457 6.33 -19.89 -5.40
C LEU A 457 6.65 -19.60 -3.94
N GLU A 458 6.61 -20.63 -3.10
CA GLU A 458 7.15 -20.58 -1.75
C GLU A 458 8.46 -21.36 -1.66
N PHE A 459 9.43 -20.85 -0.91
CA PHE A 459 10.72 -21.49 -0.68
C PHE A 459 11.16 -21.41 0.79
N SER A 460 12.01 -22.34 1.21
CA SER A 460 12.67 -22.33 2.52
C SER A 460 14.13 -22.71 2.36
N THR A 461 15.04 -21.82 2.78
CA THR A 461 16.46 -22.13 2.81
C THR A 461 16.78 -23.07 3.98
N PRO A 462 17.71 -24.02 3.83
CA PRO A 462 18.10 -24.92 4.92
C PRO A 462 18.96 -24.18 5.95
N ALA A 463 18.89 -24.62 7.21
CA ALA A 463 19.89 -24.24 8.19
C ALA A 463 21.25 -24.82 7.77
N MET A 464 22.28 -23.97 7.71
CA MET A 464 23.61 -24.35 7.22
C MET A 464 24.64 -24.26 8.34
N LEU A 465 25.62 -25.17 8.33
CA LEU A 465 26.77 -25.15 9.23
C LEU A 465 27.52 -23.81 9.13
N ASP A 466 28.13 -23.34 10.22
CA ASP A 466 28.78 -22.02 10.32
C ASP A 466 29.91 -21.77 9.30
N LYS A 467 30.50 -22.86 8.79
CA LYS A 467 31.52 -22.84 7.74
C LYS A 467 30.98 -22.43 6.36
N ALA A 468 29.68 -22.59 6.11
CA ALA A 468 29.04 -22.10 4.89
C ALA A 468 28.88 -20.57 4.97
N LYS A 469 29.43 -19.86 3.97
CA LYS A 469 29.42 -18.39 3.89
C LYS A 469 29.05 -17.93 2.49
N GLY A 470 28.53 -16.72 2.38
CA GLY A 470 28.19 -16.08 1.10
C GLY A 470 27.33 -16.98 0.21
N GLN A 471 27.70 -17.10 -1.07
CA GLN A 471 26.98 -17.90 -2.08
C GLN A 471 26.96 -19.41 -1.81
N GLY A 472 27.67 -19.90 -0.79
CA GLY A 472 27.62 -21.30 -0.36
C GLY A 472 26.55 -21.60 0.69
N ARG A 473 25.73 -20.61 1.09
CA ARG A 473 24.80 -20.73 2.21
C ARG A 473 23.34 -20.63 1.76
N GLY A 474 22.67 -21.77 1.60
CA GLY A 474 21.24 -21.81 1.25
C GLY A 474 20.93 -21.25 -0.15
N ASN A 475 21.89 -21.38 -1.08
CA ASN A 475 21.80 -20.83 -2.42
C ASN A 475 20.96 -21.72 -3.35
N SER A 476 20.06 -21.07 -4.10
CA SER A 476 19.30 -21.57 -5.24
C SER A 476 18.89 -20.33 -6.08
N GLY A 477 18.01 -20.49 -7.06
CA GLY A 477 17.54 -19.36 -7.84
C GLY A 477 16.40 -19.73 -8.77
N VAL A 478 15.56 -18.75 -9.07
CA VAL A 478 14.47 -18.86 -10.03
C VAL A 478 14.94 -18.19 -11.31
N TYR A 479 15.28 -18.99 -12.31
CA TYR A 479 15.70 -18.51 -13.62
C TYR A 479 14.49 -18.41 -14.53
N ILE A 480 14.02 -17.19 -14.72
CA ILE A 480 12.93 -16.87 -15.64
C ILE A 480 13.44 -16.99 -17.07
N GLN A 481 12.73 -17.77 -17.90
CA GLN A 481 13.11 -18.09 -19.29
C GLN A 481 14.53 -18.67 -19.41
N ARG A 482 15.06 -19.29 -18.34
CA ARG A 482 16.48 -19.69 -18.20
C ARG A 482 17.49 -18.55 -18.40
N ARG A 483 17.07 -17.28 -18.33
CA ARG A 483 17.86 -16.08 -18.64
C ARG A 483 18.06 -15.17 -17.44
N TYR A 484 17.00 -14.95 -16.67
CA TYR A 484 16.98 -13.95 -15.60
C TYR A 484 16.80 -14.65 -14.26
N GLU A 485 17.89 -14.80 -13.53
CA GLU A 485 17.94 -15.28 -12.15
C GLU A 485 17.42 -14.23 -11.17
N LEU A 486 16.28 -14.55 -10.56
CA LEU A 486 15.84 -14.01 -9.28
C LEU A 486 16.45 -14.89 -8.17
N GLN A 487 17.35 -14.28 -7.40
CA GLN A 487 18.23 -15.01 -6.48
C GLN A 487 17.50 -15.58 -5.27
N ILE A 488 17.83 -16.80 -4.83
CA ILE A 488 17.43 -17.37 -3.52
C ILE A 488 18.70 -17.60 -2.69
N LEU A 489 18.77 -16.99 -1.50
CA LEU A 489 19.92 -17.14 -0.61
C LEU A 489 19.52 -16.98 0.86
N ASP A 490 20.29 -17.54 1.80
CA ASP A 490 20.22 -17.10 3.20
C ASP A 490 20.87 -15.71 3.31
N SER A 491 20.04 -14.68 3.11
CA SER A 491 20.37 -13.27 3.29
C SER A 491 19.60 -12.67 4.47
N SER A 492 19.30 -13.47 5.50
CA SER A 492 18.64 -12.99 6.72
C SER A 492 19.42 -11.85 7.37
N GLU A 493 18.73 -10.94 8.06
CA GLU A 493 19.38 -9.77 8.66
C GLU A 493 20.49 -10.18 9.64
N SER A 494 20.28 -11.24 10.40
CA SER A 494 21.30 -11.84 11.27
C SER A 494 22.55 -12.30 10.50
N GLU A 495 22.36 -12.86 9.30
CA GLU A 495 23.48 -13.36 8.49
C GLU A 495 24.24 -12.21 7.83
N LEU A 496 23.55 -11.18 7.32
CA LEU A 496 24.21 -9.97 6.80
C LEU A 496 25.04 -9.28 7.89
N LYS A 497 24.47 -9.15 9.10
CA LYS A 497 25.19 -8.61 10.28
C LYS A 497 26.41 -9.46 10.64
N ARG A 498 26.27 -10.79 10.66
CA ARG A 498 27.39 -11.71 10.93
C ARG A 498 28.53 -11.54 9.93
N GLN A 499 28.22 -11.24 8.68
CA GLN A 499 29.20 -10.98 7.62
C GLN A 499 29.70 -9.53 7.58
N ASN A 500 29.19 -8.65 8.46
CA ASN A 500 29.48 -7.22 8.50
C ASN A 500 29.32 -6.55 7.12
N ARG A 501 28.20 -6.80 6.45
CA ARG A 501 27.91 -6.22 5.14
C ARG A 501 26.43 -5.86 4.97
N GLU A 502 26.19 -4.98 4.01
CA GLU A 502 24.85 -4.58 3.60
C GLU A 502 24.27 -5.53 2.54
N LEU A 503 22.97 -5.36 2.29
CA LEU A 503 22.23 -6.05 1.25
C LEU A 503 22.77 -5.67 -0.13
N GLY A 504 23.15 -6.66 -0.94
CA GLY A 504 23.82 -6.47 -2.21
C GLY A 504 23.09 -7.12 -3.39
N ASN A 505 23.63 -6.91 -4.58
CA ASN A 505 23.05 -7.42 -5.84
C ASN A 505 23.24 -8.94 -6.05
N SER A 506 23.76 -9.68 -5.07
CA SER A 506 23.92 -11.14 -5.10
C SER A 506 23.15 -11.83 -3.96
N ASP A 507 22.33 -11.07 -3.22
CA ASP A 507 21.49 -11.54 -2.12
C ASP A 507 20.12 -12.01 -2.58
N CYS A 508 19.42 -12.71 -1.69
CA CYS A 508 18.05 -13.16 -1.90
C CYS A 508 17.16 -12.03 -2.46
N ALA A 509 16.32 -12.36 -3.44
CA ALA A 509 15.49 -11.46 -4.22
C ALA A 509 16.23 -10.44 -5.10
N SER A 510 17.55 -10.49 -5.22
CA SER A 510 18.26 -9.67 -6.22
C SER A 510 17.99 -10.17 -7.63
N LEU A 511 17.98 -9.24 -8.59
CA LEU A 511 18.24 -9.58 -9.98
C LEU A 511 19.75 -9.83 -10.07
N TYR A 512 20.13 -11.10 -10.12
CA TYR A 512 21.46 -11.51 -9.70
C TYR A 512 22.60 -10.76 -10.42
N LYS A 513 23.54 -10.23 -9.64
CA LYS A 513 24.67 -9.36 -10.02
C LYS A 513 24.32 -8.06 -10.75
N THR A 514 23.04 -7.71 -10.86
CA THR A 514 22.60 -6.50 -11.56
C THR A 514 21.94 -5.50 -10.63
N ARG A 515 21.00 -5.93 -9.78
CA ARG A 515 20.24 -5.04 -8.91
C ARG A 515 19.92 -5.69 -7.56
N PRO A 516 20.27 -5.06 -6.42
CA PRO A 516 19.80 -5.51 -5.10
C PRO A 516 18.28 -5.30 -4.97
N PRO A 517 17.56 -6.08 -4.15
CA PRO A 517 16.19 -5.76 -3.80
C PRO A 517 16.12 -4.44 -3.02
N ASP A 518 15.01 -3.71 -3.13
CA ASP A 518 14.83 -2.41 -2.45
C ASP A 518 14.78 -2.53 -0.91
N LYS A 519 14.42 -3.72 -0.40
CA LYS A 519 14.32 -4.03 1.03
C LYS A 519 14.78 -5.45 1.30
N ASN A 520 15.43 -5.67 2.44
CA ASN A 520 15.64 -7.01 2.97
C ASN A 520 14.44 -7.43 3.82
N VAL A 521 13.74 -8.47 3.39
CA VAL A 521 12.60 -9.07 4.09
C VAL A 521 12.79 -10.57 4.27
N CYS A 522 14.05 -11.02 4.28
CA CYS A 522 14.40 -12.42 4.43
C CYS A 522 14.06 -12.92 5.84
N ARG A 523 13.35 -14.05 5.91
CA ARG A 523 13.13 -14.84 7.12
C ARG A 523 14.34 -15.73 7.41
N LEU A 524 14.40 -16.24 8.64
CA LEU A 524 15.47 -17.15 9.08
C LEU A 524 15.40 -18.51 8.36
N PRO A 525 16.53 -19.24 8.24
CA PRO A 525 16.53 -20.58 7.67
C PRO A 525 15.50 -21.52 8.30
N GLY A 526 14.87 -22.35 7.48
CA GLY A 526 13.78 -23.25 7.86
C GLY A 526 12.39 -22.59 7.87
N GLN A 527 12.29 -21.26 7.81
CA GLN A 527 11.02 -20.57 7.65
C GLN A 527 10.67 -20.44 6.18
N TRP A 528 9.38 -20.62 5.87
CA TRP A 528 8.85 -20.44 4.53
C TRP A 528 8.77 -18.97 4.15
N GLN A 529 9.13 -18.68 2.92
CA GLN A 529 9.12 -17.37 2.27
C GLN A 529 8.44 -17.49 0.92
N SER A 530 7.94 -16.39 0.35
CA SER A 530 7.27 -16.41 -0.95
C SER A 530 7.85 -15.40 -1.93
N TYR A 531 7.83 -15.77 -3.22
CA TYR A 531 7.87 -14.81 -4.32
C TYR A 531 6.55 -14.80 -5.06
N ASP A 532 6.10 -13.59 -5.34
CA ASP A 532 5.07 -13.29 -6.32
C ASP A 532 5.69 -12.46 -7.41
N ILE A 533 5.61 -12.95 -8.65
CA ILE A 533 6.35 -12.44 -9.80
C ILE A 533 5.36 -12.09 -10.89
N ILE A 534 5.47 -10.88 -11.42
CA ILE A 534 4.89 -10.48 -12.71
C ILE A 534 6.06 -10.26 -13.65
N PHE A 535 6.05 -10.92 -14.80
CA PHE A 535 7.13 -10.86 -15.77
C PHE A 535 6.58 -10.58 -17.17
N HIS A 536 7.13 -9.54 -17.81
CA HIS A 536 6.96 -9.26 -19.23
C HIS A 536 8.24 -9.60 -19.97
N ALA A 537 8.14 -10.43 -21.00
CA ALA A 537 9.29 -10.85 -21.79
C ALA A 537 9.89 -9.66 -22.55
N ALA A 538 11.19 -9.73 -22.82
CA ALA A 538 11.84 -8.80 -23.74
C ALA A 538 11.22 -8.93 -25.14
N LYS A 539 11.01 -7.80 -25.83
CA LYS A 539 10.47 -7.79 -27.20
C LYS A 539 11.58 -7.70 -28.22
N PHE A 540 11.38 -8.39 -29.33
CA PHE A 540 12.33 -8.50 -30.43
C PHE A 540 11.64 -8.22 -31.77
N ASP A 541 12.38 -7.59 -32.67
CA ASP A 541 12.09 -7.53 -34.11
C ASP A 541 13.13 -8.38 -34.84
N GLY A 542 12.72 -9.60 -35.20
CA GLY A 542 13.66 -10.66 -35.60
C GLY A 542 14.63 -10.99 -34.46
N GLU A 543 15.93 -10.82 -34.71
CA GLU A 543 16.98 -11.02 -33.71
C GLU A 543 17.31 -9.74 -32.91
N ASN A 544 16.78 -8.59 -33.33
CA ASN A 544 17.08 -7.30 -32.69
C ASN A 544 16.16 -7.08 -31.49
N LYS A 545 16.74 -6.92 -30.30
CA LYS A 545 15.99 -6.54 -29.09
C LYS A 545 15.50 -5.10 -29.20
N ILE A 546 14.19 -4.90 -29.08
CA ILE A 546 13.54 -3.58 -29.14
C ILE A 546 13.02 -3.11 -27.78
N GLU A 547 12.79 -4.03 -26.83
CA GLU A 547 12.37 -3.68 -25.47
C GLU A 547 12.98 -4.64 -24.43
N ASN A 548 13.38 -4.11 -23.27
CA ASN A 548 13.87 -4.91 -22.16
C ASN A 548 12.73 -5.69 -21.51
N ALA A 549 13.04 -6.89 -21.01
CA ALA A 549 12.14 -7.60 -20.11
C ALA A 549 11.87 -6.74 -18.86
N ARG A 550 10.68 -6.87 -18.29
CA ARG A 550 10.29 -6.12 -17.08
C ARG A 550 9.79 -7.08 -16.01
N ILE A 551 10.13 -6.79 -14.76
CA ILE A 551 9.78 -7.64 -13.63
C ILE A 551 9.28 -6.82 -12.45
N THR A 552 8.21 -7.30 -11.84
CA THR A 552 7.75 -6.86 -10.53
C THR A 552 7.79 -8.05 -9.58
N VAL A 553 8.39 -7.87 -8.40
CA VAL A 553 8.57 -8.93 -7.41
C VAL A 553 8.12 -8.45 -6.05
N TRP A 554 7.25 -9.23 -5.43
CA TRP A 554 7.01 -9.17 -3.99
C TRP A 554 7.71 -10.34 -3.31
N HIS A 555 8.48 -10.05 -2.25
CA HIS A 555 9.08 -11.04 -1.38
C HIS A 555 8.37 -10.99 -0.04
N ASN A 556 7.74 -12.10 0.39
CA ASN A 556 6.93 -12.14 1.61
C ASN A 556 5.86 -11.02 1.64
N GLY A 557 5.33 -10.66 0.47
CA GLY A 557 4.31 -9.63 0.29
C GLY A 557 4.81 -8.19 0.29
N VAL A 558 6.10 -7.98 0.52
CA VAL A 558 6.70 -6.65 0.43
C VAL A 558 7.24 -6.46 -0.98
N PRO A 559 6.87 -5.37 -1.69
CA PRO A 559 7.44 -5.08 -2.99
C PRO A 559 8.95 -4.83 -2.83
N VAL A 560 9.75 -5.57 -3.58
CA VAL A 560 11.22 -5.50 -3.59
C VAL A 560 11.80 -5.14 -4.96
N HIS A 561 10.99 -5.29 -6.02
CA HIS A 561 11.19 -4.71 -7.34
C HIS A 561 9.83 -4.26 -7.87
N GLU A 562 9.69 -2.99 -8.23
CA GLU A 562 8.47 -2.44 -8.84
C GLU A 562 8.76 -2.07 -10.31
N ASP A 563 8.23 -2.85 -11.27
CA ASP A 563 8.30 -2.61 -12.72
C ASP A 563 9.73 -2.37 -13.27
N VAL A 564 10.68 -3.15 -12.79
CA VAL A 564 12.12 -2.99 -13.07
C VAL A 564 12.47 -3.54 -14.46
N LYS A 565 13.18 -2.75 -15.26
CA LYS A 565 13.75 -3.19 -16.54
C LYS A 565 14.98 -4.08 -16.31
N ILE A 566 15.01 -5.25 -16.96
CA ILE A 566 16.15 -6.16 -16.96
C ILE A 566 16.90 -5.98 -18.28
N ALA A 567 18.08 -5.35 -18.21
CA ALA A 567 18.82 -4.93 -19.40
C ALA A 567 19.40 -6.11 -20.20
N ASN A 568 19.79 -7.20 -19.52
CA ASN A 568 20.40 -8.38 -20.13
C ASN A 568 20.17 -9.60 -19.22
N LYS A 569 20.53 -10.80 -19.69
CA LYS A 569 20.59 -12.01 -18.86
C LYS A 569 21.39 -11.76 -17.58
N THR A 570 21.07 -12.50 -16.52
CA THR A 570 21.79 -12.44 -15.25
C THR A 570 22.53 -13.75 -14.99
N GLY A 571 23.60 -13.68 -14.18
CA GLY A 571 24.35 -14.87 -13.73
C GLY A 571 24.70 -15.88 -14.84
N ALA A 572 24.45 -17.15 -14.53
CA ALA A 572 24.63 -18.28 -15.44
C ALA A 572 23.49 -18.43 -16.46
N GLY A 573 22.66 -17.39 -16.62
CA GLY A 573 21.55 -17.37 -17.56
C GLY A 573 22.02 -17.60 -18.99
N GLN A 574 21.10 -18.06 -19.82
CA GLN A 574 21.30 -18.19 -21.25
C GLN A 574 21.18 -16.82 -21.95
N PRO A 575 21.73 -16.65 -23.17
CA PRO A 575 21.49 -15.45 -23.96
C PRO A 575 20.00 -15.15 -24.16
N GLU A 576 19.67 -13.87 -24.27
CA GLU A 576 18.33 -13.42 -24.63
C GLU A 576 18.02 -13.76 -26.10
N GLY A 577 16.73 -13.75 -26.45
CA GLY A 577 16.24 -14.03 -27.79
C GLY A 577 14.70 -13.96 -27.87
N PRO A 578 14.12 -14.02 -29.08
CA PRO A 578 12.67 -13.86 -29.27
C PRO A 578 11.85 -15.01 -28.69
N GLU A 579 12.42 -16.22 -28.65
CA GLU A 579 11.67 -17.42 -28.27
C GLU A 579 11.39 -17.51 -26.77
N PRO A 580 10.19 -17.99 -26.39
CA PRO A 580 9.89 -18.33 -25.01
C PRO A 580 10.77 -19.48 -24.52
N ARG A 581 10.94 -19.57 -23.19
CA ARG A 581 11.80 -20.56 -22.54
C ARG A 581 11.24 -20.97 -21.18
N PRO A 582 11.70 -22.07 -20.59
CA PRO A 582 11.09 -22.60 -19.38
C PRO A 582 11.57 -21.83 -18.14
N ILE A 583 10.89 -22.04 -17.02
CA ILE A 583 11.38 -21.65 -15.69
C ILE A 583 12.37 -22.70 -15.22
N LEU A 584 13.50 -22.28 -14.65
CA LEU A 584 14.49 -23.17 -14.05
C LEU A 584 14.60 -22.90 -12.55
N LEU A 585 14.60 -23.96 -11.74
CA LEU A 585 14.96 -23.90 -10.33
C LEU A 585 16.36 -24.49 -10.15
N GLN A 586 17.26 -23.69 -9.59
CA GLN A 586 18.68 -24.00 -9.54
C GLN A 586 19.01 -24.96 -8.38
N ASP A 587 19.71 -26.04 -8.69
CA ASP A 587 20.48 -26.80 -7.70
C ASP A 587 21.89 -26.19 -7.60
N HIS A 588 22.16 -25.54 -6.47
CA HIS A 588 23.48 -25.01 -6.13
C HIS A 588 24.10 -25.75 -4.92
N GLY A 589 23.77 -27.04 -4.76
CA GLY A 589 24.31 -27.91 -3.73
C GLY A 589 23.74 -27.68 -2.33
N ASN A 590 22.61 -26.99 -2.21
CA ASN A 590 21.91 -26.74 -0.94
C ASN A 590 20.50 -27.33 -0.99
N ALA A 591 20.05 -27.95 0.10
CA ALA A 591 18.72 -28.56 0.22
C ALA A 591 17.62 -27.50 0.45
N VAL A 592 17.44 -26.59 -0.50
CA VAL A 592 16.33 -25.64 -0.51
C VAL A 592 15.02 -26.39 -0.75
N LYS A 593 13.97 -26.00 -0.03
CA LYS A 593 12.63 -26.58 -0.18
C LYS A 593 11.74 -25.61 -0.96
N PHE A 594 10.85 -26.14 -1.77
CA PHE A 594 9.83 -25.41 -2.50
C PHE A 594 8.45 -26.00 -2.24
N ARG A 595 7.40 -25.17 -2.29
CA ARG A 595 5.99 -25.60 -2.28
C ARG A 595 5.11 -24.56 -2.96
N ASN A 596 3.86 -24.94 -3.23
CA ASN A 596 2.83 -24.03 -3.74
C ASN A 596 3.35 -23.19 -4.92
N ILE A 597 3.75 -23.87 -5.99
CA ILE A 597 4.23 -23.21 -7.21
C ILE A 597 3.09 -23.22 -8.21
N TRP A 598 2.72 -22.04 -8.70
CA TRP A 598 1.79 -21.94 -9.83
C TRP A 598 2.19 -20.80 -10.75
N ILE A 599 1.79 -20.93 -12.02
CA ILE A 599 2.08 -19.96 -13.06
C ILE A 599 0.84 -19.78 -13.95
N ALA A 600 0.55 -18.55 -14.36
CA ALA A 600 -0.51 -18.23 -15.30
C ALA A 600 0.03 -17.25 -16.35
N PRO A 601 -0.28 -17.44 -17.65
CA PRO A 601 -0.02 -16.42 -18.67
C PRO A 601 -0.68 -15.07 -18.31
N LEU A 602 -0.10 -13.96 -18.77
CA LEU A 602 -0.69 -12.61 -18.63
C LEU A 602 -1.59 -12.23 -19.81
#